data_AF-A0AAW2TIM1-F1
#
_entry.id   AF-A0AAW2TIM1-F1
#
_cell.length_a   1.000
_cell.length_b   1.000
_cell.length_c   1.000
_cell.angle_alpha   90.00
_cell.angle_beta   90.00
_cell.angle_gamma   90.00
#
_symmetry.space_group_name_H-M   'P 1'
#
loop_
_entity.id
_entity.type
_entity.pdbx_description
1 polymer ?
#
loop_
_entity_poly.entity_id
_entity_poly.type
_entity_poly.pdbx_seq_one_letter_code
_entity_poly.pdbx_strand_id
1 'polypeptide(L)'
;MVRLSNNLVGLLNIITLLLSIPIIGGGIWLSKQANTECERFLDKPVIALGVFILLVSIAGLVGSCCKVSWLLGWYKEYRLGDYSNWLQKRVNNHWTKIRSCLVDSKICQKLLDAGSTPVEVFYKEHLSALQSGCCKPSNDCNFQYVSPTNWTQTPASSLKNPDCTAWSNDPNVLCYNCQSCKAGLLDNIKSDWKRVAVINIVFLVFLIIVYSVGCCAFRNNREDNSWKRYP
;
A
#
# COMPACT_ATOMS: atom_id res chain seq x y z
N MET A 1 1.78 1.16 -13.44
CA MET A 1 1.32 0.93 -12.06
C MET A 1 -0.20 1.11 -12.07
N VAL A 2 -0.96 0.02 -12.00
CA VAL A 2 -2.43 0.07 -12.17
C VAL A 2 -3.03 0.70 -10.91
N ARG A 3 -3.66 1.87 -11.03
CA ARG A 3 -4.43 2.48 -9.95
C ARG A 3 -5.75 1.70 -9.80
N LEU A 4 -5.75 0.63 -9.01
CA LEU A 4 -7.02 0.05 -8.57
C LEU A 4 -7.70 1.03 -7.61
N SER A 5 -8.96 1.36 -7.87
CA SER A 5 -9.76 2.17 -6.95
C SER A 5 -9.98 1.41 -5.64
N ASN A 6 -10.02 2.10 -4.51
CA ASN A 6 -10.28 1.48 -3.20
C ASN A 6 -11.58 0.66 -3.20
N ASN A 7 -12.57 1.10 -3.97
CA ASN A 7 -13.85 0.39 -4.13
C ASN A 7 -13.67 -0.95 -4.85
N LEU A 8 -12.81 -1.00 -5.88
CA LEU A 8 -12.49 -2.23 -6.60
C LEU A 8 -11.70 -3.21 -5.71
N VAL A 9 -10.75 -2.70 -4.91
CA VAL A 9 -10.01 -3.52 -3.93
C VAL A 9 -10.95 -4.08 -2.86
N GLY A 10 -11.88 -3.28 -2.36
CA GLY A 10 -12.92 -3.74 -1.43
C GLY A 10 -13.79 -4.83 -2.05
N LEU A 11 -14.27 -4.63 -3.28
CA LEU A 11 -15.10 -5.60 -4.00
C LEU A 11 -14.38 -6.93 -4.23
N LEU A 12 -13.12 -6.90 -4.68
CA LEU A 12 -12.30 -8.10 -4.87
C LEU A 12 -12.08 -8.86 -3.54
N ASN A 13 -11.89 -8.15 -2.43
CA ASN A 13 -11.77 -8.76 -1.10
C ASN A 13 -13.10 -9.36 -0.59
N ILE A 14 -14.25 -8.77 -0.94
CA ILE A 14 -15.58 -9.34 -0.65
C ILE A 14 -15.80 -10.63 -1.45
N ILE A 15 -15.48 -10.62 -2.74
CA ILE A 15 -15.65 -11.80 -3.60
C ILE A 15 -14.77 -12.95 -3.09
N THR A 16 -13.51 -12.67 -2.74
CA THR A 16 -12.60 -13.69 -2.18
C THR A 16 -13.06 -14.20 -0.82
N LEU A 17 -13.64 -13.35 0.03
CA LEU A 17 -14.28 -13.76 1.29
C LEU A 17 -15.46 -14.72 1.03
N LEU A 18 -16.35 -14.38 0.10
CA LEU A 18 -17.50 -15.21 -0.25
C LEU A 18 -17.08 -16.55 -0.86
N LEU A 19 -16.00 -16.60 -1.63
CA LEU A 19 -15.45 -17.84 -2.17
C LEU A 19 -14.75 -18.70 -1.11
N SER A 20 -14.21 -18.10 -0.03
CA SER A 20 -13.57 -18.85 1.05
C SER A 20 -14.56 -19.70 1.87
N ILE A 21 -15.80 -19.23 2.03
CA ILE A 21 -16.86 -19.90 2.81
C ILE A 21 -17.21 -21.29 2.23
N PRO A 22 -17.53 -21.45 0.93
CA PRO A 22 -17.79 -22.76 0.34
C PRO A 22 -16.54 -23.65 0.27
N ILE A 23 -15.32 -23.08 0.20
CA ILE A 23 -14.07 -23.87 0.27
C ILE A 23 -13.91 -24.50 1.66
N ILE A 24 -14.13 -23.73 2.72
CA ILE A 24 -14.09 -24.23 4.11
C ILE A 24 -15.23 -25.23 4.34
N GLY A 25 -16.45 -24.90 3.90
CA GLY A 25 -17.62 -25.79 4.02
C GLY A 25 -17.42 -27.12 3.28
N GLY A 26 -16.89 -27.06 2.06
CA GLY A 26 -16.53 -28.23 1.25
C GLY A 26 -15.45 -29.06 1.92
N GLY A 27 -14.40 -28.44 2.47
CA GLY A 27 -13.34 -29.13 3.22
C GLY A 27 -13.84 -29.82 4.49
N ILE A 28 -14.70 -29.15 5.28
CA ILE A 28 -15.33 -29.73 6.48
C ILE A 28 -16.26 -30.88 6.11
N TRP A 29 -17.07 -30.72 5.05
CA TRP A 29 -17.94 -31.79 4.56
C TRP A 29 -17.13 -33.00 4.07
N LEU A 30 -16.04 -32.76 3.32
CA LEU A 30 -15.09 -33.80 2.92
C LEU A 30 -14.48 -34.51 4.15
N SER A 31 -14.09 -33.77 5.19
CA SER A 31 -13.53 -34.37 6.42
C SER A 31 -14.50 -35.30 7.16
N LYS A 32 -15.82 -35.09 6.99
CA LYS A 32 -16.87 -35.92 7.60
C LYS A 32 -17.26 -37.12 6.73
N GLN A 33 -17.17 -36.99 5.41
CA GLN A 33 -17.63 -38.00 4.44
C GLN A 33 -16.47 -38.82 3.85
N ALA A 34 -15.20 -38.43 4.07
CA ALA A 34 -14.02 -39.10 3.55
C ALA A 34 -13.98 -40.56 3.99
N ASN A 35 -14.21 -41.46 3.04
CA ASN A 35 -14.28 -42.90 3.28
C ASN A 35 -12.97 -43.59 2.90
N THR A 36 -12.10 -42.87 2.15
CA THR A 36 -10.78 -43.33 1.71
C THR A 36 -9.66 -42.46 2.30
N GLU A 37 -8.51 -43.07 2.56
CA GLU A 37 -7.29 -42.39 3.06
C GLU A 37 -6.86 -41.21 2.16
N CYS A 38 -7.13 -41.30 0.86
CA CYS A 38 -6.83 -40.24 -0.12
C CYS A 38 -7.72 -39.00 0.02
N GLU A 39 -9.00 -39.16 0.37
CA GLU A 39 -9.92 -38.01 0.58
C GLU A 39 -9.60 -37.28 1.88
N ARG A 40 -9.20 -38.03 2.91
CA ARG A 40 -8.76 -37.51 4.21
C ARG A 40 -7.35 -36.90 4.20
N PHE A 41 -6.67 -36.96 3.05
CA PHE A 41 -5.41 -36.27 2.80
C PHE A 41 -5.63 -34.88 2.22
N LEU A 42 -6.71 -34.70 1.44
CA LEU A 42 -7.04 -33.44 0.78
C LEU A 42 -7.81 -32.48 1.69
N ASP A 43 -8.47 -32.97 2.75
CA ASP A 43 -9.30 -32.15 3.65
C ASP A 43 -8.51 -31.07 4.41
N LYS A 44 -7.40 -31.43 5.07
CA LYS A 44 -6.54 -30.54 5.87
C LYS A 44 -5.91 -29.42 5.04
N PRO A 45 -5.27 -29.68 3.88
CA PRO A 45 -4.72 -28.60 3.06
C PRO A 45 -5.82 -27.70 2.47
N VAL A 46 -6.99 -28.26 2.11
CA VAL A 46 -8.12 -27.47 1.58
C VAL A 46 -8.73 -26.56 2.65
N ILE A 47 -8.93 -27.05 3.88
CA ILE A 47 -9.41 -26.24 5.00
C ILE A 47 -8.38 -25.15 5.35
N ALA A 48 -7.08 -25.48 5.38
CA ALA A 48 -6.02 -24.51 5.64
C ALA A 48 -5.95 -23.40 4.57
N LEU A 49 -6.10 -23.76 3.29
CA LEU A 49 -6.21 -22.81 2.17
C LEU A 49 -7.43 -21.90 2.34
N GLY A 50 -8.60 -22.47 2.67
CA GLY A 50 -9.83 -21.72 2.89
C GLY A 50 -9.71 -20.71 4.04
N VAL A 51 -9.15 -21.13 5.18
CA VAL A 51 -8.92 -20.25 6.34
C VAL A 51 -7.91 -19.15 6.02
N PHE A 52 -6.85 -19.46 5.28
CA PHE A 52 -5.86 -18.46 4.85
C PHE A 52 -6.47 -17.39 3.94
N ILE A 53 -7.24 -17.80 2.93
CA ILE A 53 -7.94 -16.87 2.03
C ILE A 53 -8.91 -16.00 2.85
N LEU A 54 -9.66 -16.59 3.78
CA LEU A 54 -10.56 -15.86 4.67
C LEU A 54 -9.83 -14.80 5.51
N LEU A 55 -8.68 -15.13 6.11
CA LEU A 55 -7.89 -14.18 6.89
C LEU A 55 -7.31 -13.05 6.03
N VAL A 56 -6.80 -13.36 4.84
CA VAL A 56 -6.28 -12.36 3.90
C VAL A 56 -7.40 -11.43 3.41
N SER A 57 -8.57 -11.97 3.09
CA SER A 57 -9.74 -11.19 2.69
C SER A 57 -10.26 -10.31 3.82
N ILE A 58 -10.31 -10.80 5.07
CA ILE A 58 -10.68 -9.97 6.24
C ILE A 58 -9.65 -8.86 6.45
N ALA A 59 -8.35 -9.15 6.38
CA ALA A 59 -7.31 -8.13 6.50
C ALA A 59 -7.38 -7.10 5.36
N GLY A 60 -7.68 -7.52 4.14
CA GLY A 60 -7.91 -6.65 2.99
C GLY A 60 -9.16 -5.79 3.12
N LEU A 61 -10.24 -6.36 3.68
CA LEU A 61 -11.50 -5.66 3.94
C LEU A 61 -11.39 -4.68 5.10
N VAL A 62 -10.72 -5.07 6.20
CA VAL A 62 -10.36 -4.16 7.30
C VAL A 62 -9.43 -3.08 6.77
N GLY A 63 -8.41 -3.38 5.97
CA GLY A 63 -7.54 -2.36 5.38
C GLY A 63 -8.24 -1.43 4.39
N SER A 64 -9.33 -1.88 3.75
CA SER A 64 -10.14 -1.09 2.81
C SER A 64 -11.23 -0.26 3.50
N CYS A 65 -11.94 -0.82 4.49
CA CYS A 65 -13.02 -0.18 5.25
C CYS A 65 -12.48 0.67 6.40
N CYS A 66 -11.51 0.12 7.12
CA CYS A 66 -10.64 0.86 8.02
C CYS A 66 -9.34 1.10 7.25
N LYS A 67 -9.33 2.10 6.36
CA LYS A 67 -8.07 2.82 6.12
C LYS A 67 -7.45 2.98 7.50
N VAL A 68 -6.25 2.46 7.70
CA VAL A 68 -5.51 2.56 8.95
C VAL A 68 -5.44 4.06 9.26
N SER A 69 -6.45 4.54 9.98
CA SER A 69 -6.60 5.89 10.52
C SER A 69 -5.76 5.95 11.80
N TRP A 70 -4.58 5.37 11.71
CA TRP A 70 -3.53 5.37 12.70
C TRP A 70 -2.53 6.32 12.07
N LEU A 71 -2.61 7.63 12.25
CA LEU A 71 -3.01 8.40 13.42
C LEU A 71 -3.64 9.70 12.91
N LEU A 72 -4.19 10.52 13.81
CA LEU A 72 -4.67 11.88 13.58
C LEU A 72 -4.00 12.61 12.40
N GLY A 73 -4.81 13.32 11.61
CA GLY A 73 -4.38 14.14 10.48
C GLY A 73 -3.37 15.22 10.88
N TRP A 74 -2.11 14.88 10.72
CA TRP A 74 -0.99 15.82 10.79
C TRP A 74 -0.20 15.66 9.50
N TYR A 75 -0.06 16.74 8.76
CA TYR A 75 0.83 16.76 7.62
C TYR A 75 2.26 16.59 8.08
N LYS A 76 2.88 15.50 7.64
CA LYS A 76 4.32 15.30 7.78
C LYS A 76 5.01 16.02 6.64
N GLU A 77 5.93 16.92 6.95
CA GLU A 77 6.82 17.52 5.96
C GLU A 77 7.92 16.48 5.63
N TYR A 78 8.15 16.23 4.34
CA TYR A 78 9.13 15.23 3.87
C TYR A 78 10.36 15.95 3.34
N ARG A 79 11.54 15.67 3.89
CA ARG A 79 12.81 16.20 3.39
C ARG A 79 13.60 15.11 2.66
N LEU A 80 14.20 15.48 1.53
CA LEU A 80 14.96 14.53 0.72
C LEU A 80 16.27 14.08 1.40
N GLY A 81 16.84 14.94 2.26
CA GLY A 81 18.10 14.68 2.97
C GLY A 81 18.07 13.47 3.91
N ASP A 82 16.88 13.04 4.33
CA ASP A 82 16.70 11.90 5.26
C ASP A 82 16.88 10.53 4.55
N TYR A 83 16.95 10.51 3.22
CA TYR A 83 17.09 9.29 2.42
C TYR A 83 18.56 8.99 2.09
N SER A 84 18.88 7.73 1.79
CA SER A 84 20.26 7.33 1.48
C SER A 84 20.80 8.04 0.23
N ASN A 85 22.10 8.35 0.24
CA ASN A 85 22.79 9.05 -0.87
C ASN A 85 22.60 8.36 -2.22
N TRP A 86 22.59 7.03 -2.23
CA TRP A 86 22.32 6.25 -3.45
C TRP A 86 20.92 6.52 -4.02
N LEU A 87 19.91 6.60 -3.16
CA LEU A 87 18.51 6.81 -3.54
C LEU A 87 18.30 8.22 -4.08
N GLN A 88 18.88 9.21 -3.40
CA GLN A 88 18.88 10.61 -3.85
C GLN A 88 19.49 10.73 -5.25
N LYS A 89 20.65 10.11 -5.48
CA LYS A 89 21.34 10.12 -6.78
C LYS A 89 20.50 9.45 -7.87
N ARG A 90 19.85 8.33 -7.57
CA ARG A 90 18.99 7.61 -8.52
C ARG A 90 17.75 8.42 -8.93
N VAL A 91 17.09 9.07 -7.99
CA VAL A 91 15.94 9.94 -8.29
C VAL A 91 16.37 11.16 -9.10
N ASN A 92 17.46 11.81 -8.71
CA ASN A 92 17.96 12.98 -9.42
C ASN A 92 18.34 12.66 -10.87
N ASN A 93 19.00 11.53 -11.13
CA ASN A 93 19.41 11.13 -12.48
C ASN A 93 18.25 10.87 -13.45
N HIS A 94 17.09 10.43 -12.94
CA HIS A 94 15.93 10.08 -13.76
C HIS A 94 14.74 11.02 -13.57
N TRP A 95 14.95 12.17 -12.92
CA TRP A 95 13.86 13.05 -12.49
C TRP A 95 13.01 13.57 -13.64
N THR A 96 13.59 13.85 -14.81
CA THR A 96 12.84 14.38 -15.97
C THR A 96 11.70 13.47 -16.40
N LYS A 97 11.97 12.16 -16.52
CA LYS A 97 10.97 11.13 -16.86
C LYS A 97 9.97 10.91 -15.74
N ILE A 98 10.45 10.91 -14.49
CA ILE A 98 9.59 10.74 -13.33
C ILE A 98 8.61 11.90 -13.22
N ARG A 99 9.10 13.14 -13.38
CA ARG A 99 8.31 14.37 -13.35
C ARG A 99 7.22 14.36 -14.41
N SER A 100 7.52 14.02 -15.67
CA SER A 100 6.50 13.97 -16.71
C SER A 100 5.37 13.00 -16.33
N CYS A 101 5.72 11.80 -15.83
CA CYS A 101 4.72 10.86 -15.34
C CYS A 101 3.92 11.40 -14.14
N LEU A 102 4.54 12.16 -13.24
CA LEU A 102 3.84 12.74 -12.08
C LEU A 102 2.82 13.79 -12.53
N VAL A 103 3.20 14.67 -13.46
CA VAL A 103 2.30 15.67 -14.07
C VAL A 103 1.12 14.97 -14.75
N ASP A 104 1.39 13.99 -15.62
CA ASP A 104 0.36 13.25 -16.36
C ASP A 104 -0.59 12.46 -15.46
N SER A 105 -0.09 11.98 -14.31
CA SER A 105 -0.86 11.18 -13.38
C SER A 105 -1.87 11.99 -12.54
N LYS A 106 -1.95 13.31 -12.75
CA LYS A 106 -2.98 14.19 -12.17
C LYS A 106 -3.09 14.08 -10.64
N ILE A 107 -1.95 13.95 -9.95
CA ILE A 107 -1.91 13.74 -8.49
C ILE A 107 -2.52 14.93 -7.72
N CYS A 108 -2.29 16.14 -8.23
CA CYS A 108 -2.78 17.38 -7.64
C CYS A 108 -4.21 17.74 -8.06
N GLN A 109 -4.83 16.98 -8.97
CA GLN A 109 -6.13 17.32 -9.53
C GLN A 109 -7.22 17.46 -8.45
N LYS A 110 -7.22 16.56 -7.46
CA LYS A 110 -8.16 16.64 -6.33
C LYS A 110 -8.07 17.99 -5.59
N LEU A 111 -6.86 18.56 -5.46
CA LEU A 111 -6.65 19.85 -4.80
C LEU A 111 -6.98 21.04 -5.71
N LEU A 112 -6.72 20.90 -7.01
CA LEU A 112 -7.09 21.90 -8.02
C LEU A 112 -8.60 22.05 -8.13
N ASP A 113 -9.34 20.93 -8.06
CA ASP A 113 -10.80 20.91 -8.18
C ASP A 113 -11.52 21.28 -6.86
N ALA A 114 -10.82 21.25 -5.71
CA ALA A 114 -11.41 21.50 -4.39
C ALA A 114 -11.85 22.95 -4.15
N GLY A 115 -11.47 23.90 -5.02
CA GLY A 115 -11.82 25.32 -4.89
C GLY A 115 -11.21 25.97 -3.64
N SER A 116 -11.83 27.06 -3.17
CA SER A 116 -11.37 27.77 -1.96
C SER A 116 -11.87 27.07 -0.70
N THR A 117 -11.03 26.21 -0.12
CA THR A 117 -11.27 25.65 1.22
C THR A 117 -10.60 26.51 2.31
N PRO A 118 -11.27 26.75 3.47
CA PRO A 118 -10.63 27.40 4.61
C PRO A 118 -9.37 26.66 5.05
N VAL A 119 -8.35 27.39 5.51
CA VAL A 119 -7.04 26.79 5.85
C VAL A 119 -7.15 25.76 6.98
N GLU A 120 -8.06 25.98 7.93
CA GLU A 120 -8.38 25.08 9.05
C GLU A 120 -8.84 23.69 8.57
N VAL A 121 -9.62 23.67 7.48
CA VAL A 121 -10.13 22.45 6.87
C VAL A 121 -9.03 21.80 6.05
N PHE A 122 -8.28 22.62 5.30
CA PHE A 122 -7.13 22.15 4.55
C PHE A 122 -6.10 21.47 5.47
N TYR A 123 -5.81 22.01 6.66
CA TYR A 123 -4.85 21.39 7.60
C TYR A 123 -5.29 20.05 8.18
N LYS A 124 -6.58 19.73 8.14
CA LYS A 124 -7.14 18.48 8.67
C LYS A 124 -7.32 17.39 7.60
N GLU A 125 -7.22 17.76 6.33
CA GLU A 125 -7.38 16.82 5.21
C GLU A 125 -6.23 15.78 5.21
N HIS A 126 -6.51 14.57 4.74
CA HIS A 126 -5.48 13.53 4.65
C HIS A 126 -4.81 13.55 3.26
N LEU A 127 -3.70 14.28 3.13
CA LEU A 127 -2.89 14.34 1.92
C LEU A 127 -1.89 13.17 1.87
N SER A 128 -1.70 12.59 0.68
CA SER A 128 -0.60 11.66 0.47
C SER A 128 0.76 12.37 0.54
N ALA A 129 1.85 11.61 0.70
CA ALA A 129 3.21 12.16 0.67
C ALA A 129 3.51 12.91 -0.65
N LEU A 130 2.98 12.41 -1.77
CA LEU A 130 3.08 13.08 -3.07
C LEU A 130 2.24 14.37 -3.13
N GLN A 131 1.03 14.37 -2.57
CA GLN A 131 0.19 15.57 -2.58
C GLN A 131 0.78 16.68 -1.71
N SER A 132 1.28 16.33 -0.53
CA SER A 132 1.95 17.28 0.37
C SER A 132 3.29 17.80 -0.17
N GLY A 133 4.06 16.96 -0.86
CA GLY A 133 5.36 17.35 -1.41
C GLY A 133 5.33 18.07 -2.78
N CYS A 134 4.35 17.78 -3.64
CA CYS A 134 4.31 18.31 -5.01
C CYS A 134 3.23 19.38 -5.23
N CYS A 135 2.13 19.34 -4.49
CA CYS A 135 0.95 20.20 -4.72
C CYS A 135 0.85 21.38 -3.76
N LYS A 136 1.76 21.47 -2.78
CA LYS A 136 1.82 22.51 -1.75
C LYS A 136 3.28 22.96 -1.59
N PRO A 137 3.54 24.25 -1.29
CA PRO A 137 4.88 24.73 -0.97
C PRO A 137 5.34 24.25 0.42
N SER A 138 6.66 24.22 0.64
CA SER A 138 7.21 23.90 1.96
C SER A 138 6.83 24.96 3.00
N ASN A 139 6.62 24.53 4.24
CA ASN A 139 6.29 25.44 5.35
C ASN A 139 7.42 26.43 5.64
N ASP A 140 8.68 26.10 5.30
CA ASP A 140 9.83 26.99 5.50
C ASP A 140 9.71 28.29 4.69
N CYS A 141 8.94 28.28 3.60
CA CYS A 141 8.81 29.42 2.69
C CYS A 141 7.97 30.58 3.27
N ASN A 142 7.19 30.33 4.34
CA ASN A 142 6.29 31.33 4.95
C ASN A 142 5.35 32.04 3.96
N PHE A 143 4.89 31.31 2.94
CA PHE A 143 3.90 31.84 2.00
C PHE A 143 2.53 31.94 2.67
N GLN A 144 1.75 32.96 2.29
CA GLN A 144 0.40 33.15 2.78
C GLN A 144 -0.56 32.27 1.96
N TYR A 145 -1.39 31.52 2.67
CA TYR A 145 -2.38 30.64 2.06
C TYR A 145 -3.51 31.45 1.41
N VAL A 146 -3.84 31.12 0.16
CA VAL A 146 -5.03 31.65 -0.52
C VAL A 146 -5.98 30.51 -0.88
N SER A 147 -5.44 29.43 -1.47
CA SER A 147 -6.19 28.21 -1.78
C SER A 147 -5.27 26.99 -1.70
N PRO A 148 -5.78 25.74 -1.82
CA PRO A 148 -4.97 24.52 -1.68
C PRO A 148 -3.67 24.50 -2.51
N THR A 149 -3.72 25.05 -3.72
CA THR A 149 -2.58 25.12 -4.65
C THR A 149 -2.14 26.55 -4.95
N ASN A 150 -2.75 27.58 -4.35
CA ASN A 150 -2.39 28.97 -4.60
C ASN A 150 -1.91 29.65 -3.33
N TRP A 151 -0.66 30.12 -3.38
CA TRP A 151 0.04 30.69 -2.24
C TRP A 151 0.72 32.00 -2.66
N THR A 152 0.58 33.04 -1.84
CA THR A 152 1.19 34.35 -2.09
C THR A 152 2.51 34.49 -1.32
N GLN A 153 3.54 35.00 -2.00
CA GLN A 153 4.83 35.24 -1.36
C GLN A 153 4.73 36.43 -0.40
N THR A 154 5.38 36.29 0.77
CA THR A 154 5.46 37.35 1.77
C THR A 154 6.87 37.93 1.82
N PRO A 155 7.06 39.17 2.33
CA PRO A 155 8.39 39.76 2.51
C PRO A 155 9.29 38.96 3.48
N ALA A 156 8.70 38.13 4.34
CA ALA A 156 9.39 37.24 5.28
C ALA A 156 9.71 35.86 4.70
N SER A 157 9.60 35.70 3.38
CA SER A 157 9.85 34.42 2.72
C SER A 157 11.30 33.97 2.89
N SER A 158 11.49 32.76 3.42
CA SER A 158 12.83 32.20 3.63
C SER A 158 13.39 31.66 2.32
N LEU A 159 14.35 32.37 1.75
CA LEU A 159 15.10 31.91 0.57
C LEU A 159 16.18 30.87 0.91
N LYS A 160 16.29 30.45 2.18
CA LYS A 160 17.26 29.41 2.60
C LYS A 160 16.88 28.03 2.05
N ASN A 161 15.59 27.80 1.78
CA ASN A 161 15.12 26.55 1.20
C ASN A 161 14.98 26.72 -0.33
N PRO A 162 15.69 25.92 -1.16
CA PRO A 162 15.62 26.03 -2.62
C PRO A 162 14.22 25.76 -3.18
N ASP A 163 13.37 25.03 -2.44
CA ASP A 163 12.01 24.70 -2.86
C ASP A 163 11.10 25.93 -2.95
N CYS A 164 11.41 27.00 -2.19
CA CYS A 164 10.66 28.25 -2.23
C CYS A 164 10.81 28.98 -3.56
N THR A 165 11.97 28.82 -4.22
CA THR A 165 12.23 29.39 -5.54
C THR A 165 11.69 28.52 -6.68
N ALA A 166 11.54 27.22 -6.43
CA ALA A 166 11.05 26.25 -7.41
C ALA A 166 9.51 26.16 -7.46
N TRP A 167 8.82 26.72 -6.47
CA TRP A 167 7.36 26.75 -6.40
C TRP A 167 6.74 27.70 -7.45
N SER A 168 5.65 27.25 -8.08
CA SER A 168 4.81 28.06 -8.97
C SER A 168 3.32 27.78 -8.72
N ASN A 169 2.47 28.79 -8.85
CA ASN A 169 1.01 28.64 -8.77
C ASN A 169 0.38 28.14 -10.10
N ASP A 170 1.19 27.93 -11.15
CA ASP A 170 0.73 27.31 -12.40
C ASP A 170 0.36 25.83 -12.18
N PRO A 171 -0.87 25.38 -12.49
CA PRO A 171 -1.31 23.99 -12.34
C PRO A 171 -0.41 22.94 -13.02
N ASN A 172 0.30 23.32 -14.08
CA ASN A 172 1.17 22.42 -14.85
C ASN A 172 2.62 22.36 -14.32
N VAL A 173 3.03 23.29 -13.47
CA VAL A 173 4.42 23.41 -12.98
C VAL A 173 4.52 23.07 -11.49
N LEU A 174 3.63 23.63 -10.65
CA LEU A 174 3.55 23.42 -9.20
C LEU A 174 4.93 23.26 -8.53
N CYS A 175 5.07 22.38 -7.53
CA CYS A 175 6.36 22.04 -6.92
C CYS A 175 6.99 20.78 -7.54
N TYR A 176 6.70 20.46 -8.82
CA TYR A 176 7.21 19.21 -9.42
C TYR A 176 8.75 19.18 -9.60
N ASN A 177 9.47 20.28 -9.37
CA ASN A 177 10.93 20.31 -9.35
C ASN A 177 11.53 20.40 -7.94
N CYS A 178 10.69 20.51 -6.91
CA CYS A 178 11.13 20.66 -5.52
C CYS A 178 11.72 19.37 -4.95
N GLN A 179 12.62 19.52 -3.98
CA GLN A 179 13.15 18.40 -3.20
C GLN A 179 12.05 17.78 -2.33
N SER A 180 11.10 18.57 -1.81
CA SER A 180 9.91 18.04 -1.14
C SER A 180 9.08 17.10 -2.02
N CYS A 181 8.96 17.37 -3.32
CA CYS A 181 8.24 16.48 -4.24
C CYS A 181 9.00 15.17 -4.49
N LYS A 182 10.34 15.24 -4.63
CA LYS A 182 11.19 14.04 -4.70
C LYS A 182 11.11 13.20 -3.43
N ALA A 183 11.09 13.84 -2.27
CA ALA A 183 10.96 13.18 -0.98
C ALA A 183 9.59 12.51 -0.84
N GLY A 184 8.52 13.20 -1.26
CA GLY A 184 7.16 12.64 -1.29
C GLY A 184 7.03 11.42 -2.18
N LEU A 185 7.73 11.40 -3.33
CA LEU A 185 7.81 10.22 -4.18
C LEU A 185 8.51 9.06 -3.49
N LEU A 186 9.66 9.31 -2.88
CA LEU A 186 10.44 8.28 -2.20
C LEU A 186 9.67 7.67 -1.02
N ASP A 187 8.95 8.50 -0.25
CA ASP A 187 8.12 7.99 0.84
C ASP A 187 6.97 7.13 0.32
N ASN A 188 6.29 7.57 -0.75
CA ASN A 188 5.22 6.79 -1.37
C ASN A 188 5.75 5.43 -1.86
N ILE A 189 6.89 5.42 -2.57
CA ILE A 189 7.53 4.18 -3.04
C ILE A 189 7.92 3.28 -1.87
N LYS A 190 8.54 3.83 -0.82
CA LYS A 190 8.98 3.05 0.36
C LYS A 190 7.79 2.43 1.09
N SER A 191 6.70 3.19 1.27
CA SER A 191 5.45 2.72 1.85
C SER A 191 4.86 1.57 1.04
N ASP A 192 4.78 1.73 -0.29
CA ASP A 192 4.27 0.69 -1.18
C ASP A 192 5.16 -0.56 -1.17
N TRP A 193 6.48 -0.41 -1.18
CA TRP A 193 7.42 -1.54 -1.10
C TRP A 193 7.28 -2.30 0.22
N LYS A 194 7.08 -1.60 1.33
CA LYS A 194 6.85 -2.24 2.63
C LYS A 194 5.57 -3.07 2.61
N ARG A 195 4.49 -2.57 1.99
CA ARG A 195 3.23 -3.32 1.83
C ARG A 195 3.44 -4.59 1.00
N VAL A 196 4.13 -4.49 -0.14
CA VAL A 196 4.45 -5.65 -1.00
C VAL A 196 5.32 -6.68 -0.25
N ALA A 197 6.33 -6.23 0.47
CA ALA A 197 7.20 -7.11 1.25
C ALA A 197 6.41 -7.88 2.33
N VAL A 198 5.51 -7.22 3.05
CA VAL A 198 4.63 -7.85 4.04
C VAL A 198 3.76 -8.93 3.40
N ILE A 199 3.13 -8.64 2.25
CA ILE A 199 2.29 -9.62 1.54
C ILE A 199 3.12 -10.85 1.12
N ASN A 200 4.32 -10.63 0.60
CA ASN A 200 5.20 -11.73 0.16
C ASN A 200 5.68 -12.59 1.35
N ILE A 201 6.01 -11.98 2.49
CA ILE A 201 6.38 -12.72 3.72
C ILE A 201 5.22 -13.60 4.18
N VAL A 202 3.99 -13.07 4.20
CA VAL A 202 2.79 -13.84 4.58
C VAL A 202 2.58 -15.04 3.64
N PHE A 203 2.77 -14.86 2.33
CA PHE A 203 2.67 -15.94 1.35
C PHE A 203 3.75 -17.02 1.55
N LEU A 204 5.00 -16.63 1.84
CA LEU A 204 6.07 -17.58 2.13
C LEU A 204 5.80 -18.42 3.38
N VAL A 205 5.33 -17.79 4.47
CA VAL A 205 4.95 -18.51 5.70
C VAL A 205 3.85 -19.51 5.43
N PHE A 206 2.84 -19.13 4.64
CA PHE A 206 1.76 -20.02 4.25
C PHE A 206 2.26 -21.26 3.48
N LEU A 207 3.15 -21.06 2.50
CA LEU A 207 3.75 -22.16 1.74
C LEU A 207 4.55 -23.12 2.63
N ILE A 208 5.29 -22.59 3.61
CA ILE A 208 6.05 -23.42 4.57
C ILE A 208 5.10 -24.28 5.40
N ILE A 209 3.97 -23.73 5.87
CA ILE A 209 2.98 -24.48 6.64
C ILE A 209 2.40 -25.62 5.79
N VAL A 210 1.95 -25.33 4.57
CA VAL A 210 1.39 -26.36 3.66
C VAL A 210 2.43 -27.44 3.35
N TYR A 211 3.68 -27.06 3.07
CA TYR A 211 4.77 -28.00 2.84
C TYR A 211 5.03 -28.89 4.06
N SER A 212 5.07 -28.31 5.27
CA SER A 212 5.30 -29.07 6.50
C SER A 212 4.19 -30.10 6.75
N VAL A 213 2.92 -29.72 6.58
CA VAL A 213 1.77 -30.63 6.70
C VAL A 213 1.82 -31.72 5.64
N GLY A 214 2.14 -31.37 4.39
CA GLY A 214 2.30 -32.33 3.29
C GLY A 214 3.42 -33.33 3.55
N CYS A 215 4.58 -32.88 4.02
CA CYS A 215 5.71 -33.75 4.38
C CYS A 215 5.39 -34.65 5.58
N CYS A 216 4.77 -34.12 6.63
CA CYS A 216 4.35 -34.91 7.78
C CYS A 216 3.34 -35.99 7.38
N ALA A 217 2.36 -35.65 6.53
CA ALA A 217 1.37 -36.60 6.03
C ALA A 217 1.96 -37.67 5.11
N PHE A 218 2.85 -37.27 4.18
CA PHE A 218 3.55 -38.22 3.30
C PHE A 218 4.42 -39.22 4.09
N ARG A 219 5.13 -38.72 5.12
CA ARG A 219 5.93 -39.58 5.98
C ARG A 219 5.08 -40.54 6.80
N ASN A 220 3.94 -40.08 7.33
CA ASN A 220 3.02 -40.92 8.11
C ASN A 220 2.44 -42.06 7.27
N ASN A 221 1.97 -41.78 6.06
CA ASN A 221 1.44 -42.80 5.16
C ASN A 221 2.51 -43.84 4.76
N ARG A 222 3.78 -43.42 4.66
CA ARG A 222 4.89 -44.35 4.40
C ARG A 222 5.16 -45.28 5.59
N GLU A 223 5.00 -44.81 6.83
CA GLU A 223 5.12 -45.67 8.01
C GLU A 223 3.99 -46.70 8.11
N ASP A 224 2.72 -46.30 7.89
CA ASP A 224 1.58 -47.24 7.91
C ASP A 224 1.69 -48.37 6.88
N ASN A 225 2.21 -48.07 5.68
CA ASN A 225 2.50 -49.08 4.67
C ASN A 225 3.67 -50.01 5.06
N SER A 226 4.59 -49.57 5.92
CA SER A 226 5.67 -50.43 6.43
C SER A 226 5.17 -51.43 7.46
N TRP A 227 4.24 -51.04 8.34
CA TRP A 227 3.66 -51.91 9.36
C TRP A 227 2.77 -53.00 8.76
N LYS A 228 2.01 -52.69 7.69
CA LYS A 228 1.20 -53.69 6.96
C LYS A 228 2.04 -54.74 6.20
N ARG A 229 3.35 -54.55 6.08
CA ARG A 229 4.24 -55.46 5.34
C ARG A 229 4.93 -56.51 6.22
N TYR A 230 4.82 -56.40 7.54
CA TYR A 230 5.24 -57.45 8.46
C TYR A 230 4.00 -58.31 8.81
N PRO A 231 4.00 -59.61 8.48
CA PRO A 231 2.92 -60.54 8.80
C PRO A 231 2.86 -60.86 10.30
#